data_AF-A0A2W0A815-F1
#
_entry.id   AF-A0A2W0A815-F1
#
_cell.length_a   1.000
_cell.length_b   1.000
_cell.length_c   1.000
_cell.angle_alpha   90.00
_cell.angle_beta   90.00
_cell.angle_gamma   90.00
#
_symmetry.space_group_name_H-M   'P 1'
#
loop_
_entity.id
_entity.type
_entity.pdbx_description
1 polymer ?
#
loop_
_entity_poly.entity_id
_entity_poly.type
_entity_poly.pdbx_seq_one_letter_code
_entity_poly.pdbx_strand_id
1 'polypeptide(L)'
;MLYFRTAIPPEPLLENFRGQLLKMDSRLAVYDVKTMTEHLANSLLLLRIGAILLGIFGLSALALASMGLFGLLSYLVRQRTREIGVRVALGAKRVDVLRLILRQGMKLTLIGTIIGLGLGCCLATAIASQLYGVTLTDVLAFAGVIASQLLVALLATYIPARRAAKVDPMVALRYE
;
A
#
# COMPACT_ATOMS: atom_id res chain seq x y z
N MET A 1 -35.49 -21.66 -10.68
CA MET A 1 -35.43 -20.66 -9.58
C MET A 1 -36.18 -19.42 -10.05
N LEU A 2 -37.20 -18.97 -9.31
CA LEU A 2 -37.98 -17.76 -9.61
C LEU A 2 -37.51 -16.62 -8.71
N TYR A 3 -37.29 -15.45 -9.28
CA TYR A 3 -36.90 -14.24 -8.56
C TYR A 3 -38.03 -13.22 -8.64
N PHE A 4 -38.46 -12.68 -7.49
CA PHE A 4 -39.41 -11.59 -7.41
C PHE A 4 -38.74 -10.34 -6.86
N ARG A 5 -39.00 -9.20 -7.50
CA ARG A 5 -38.51 -7.88 -7.09
C ARG A 5 -39.68 -7.11 -6.51
N THR A 6 -39.62 -6.77 -5.22
CA THR A 6 -40.64 -5.96 -4.54
C THR A 6 -40.04 -4.65 -4.06
N ALA A 7 -40.80 -3.56 -4.15
CA ALA A 7 -40.38 -2.21 -3.76
C ALA A 7 -40.69 -1.88 -2.29
N ILE A 8 -41.09 -2.87 -1.48
CA ILE A 8 -41.53 -2.72 -0.09
C ILE A 8 -40.71 -3.69 0.78
N PRO A 9 -40.31 -3.30 2.02
CA PRO A 9 -39.61 -4.17 2.95
C PRO A 9 -40.32 -5.53 3.12
N PRO A 10 -39.58 -6.66 3.09
CA PRO A 10 -40.13 -8.01 2.96
C PRO A 10 -40.78 -8.55 4.23
N GLU A 11 -40.54 -7.92 5.38
CA GLU A 11 -40.95 -8.44 6.70
C GLU A 11 -42.49 -8.53 6.85
N PRO A 12 -43.31 -7.51 6.50
CA PRO A 12 -44.77 -7.58 6.66
C PRO A 12 -45.47 -8.36 5.54
N LEU A 13 -44.81 -8.56 4.40
CA LEU A 13 -45.35 -9.28 3.24
C LEU A 13 -45.24 -10.80 3.40
N LEU A 14 -44.25 -11.28 4.16
CA LEU A 14 -44.03 -12.71 4.42
C LEU A 14 -45.16 -13.35 5.21
N GLU A 15 -45.76 -12.65 6.18
CA GLU A 15 -46.84 -13.22 7.00
C GLU A 15 -48.16 -13.38 6.22
N ASN A 16 -48.55 -12.37 5.42
CA ASN A 16 -49.79 -12.43 4.65
C ASN A 16 -49.73 -13.39 3.45
N PHE A 17 -48.58 -13.51 2.79
CA PHE A 17 -48.41 -14.48 1.68
C PHE A 17 -48.30 -15.93 2.17
N ARG A 18 -47.68 -16.17 3.33
CA ARG A 18 -47.58 -17.51 3.93
C ARG A 18 -48.96 -18.08 4.25
N GLY A 19 -49.89 -17.25 4.73
CA GLY A 19 -51.27 -17.66 5.02
C GLY A 19 -52.10 -18.05 3.79
N GLN A 20 -51.81 -17.49 2.61
CA GLN A 20 -52.53 -17.82 1.37
C GLN A 20 -51.89 -18.98 0.59
N LEU A 21 -50.56 -19.15 0.61
CA LEU A 21 -49.87 -20.24 -0.08
C LEU A 21 -50.01 -21.61 0.61
N LEU A 22 -50.12 -21.65 1.94
CA LEU A 22 -50.35 -22.89 2.69
C LEU A 22 -51.72 -23.54 2.41
N LYS A 23 -52.67 -22.82 1.81
CA LYS A 23 -53.99 -23.37 1.42
C LYS A 23 -53.98 -24.09 0.07
N MET A 24 -52.98 -23.87 -0.78
CA MET A 24 -52.99 -24.35 -2.16
C MET A 24 -52.10 -25.59 -2.38
N ASP A 25 -51.01 -25.76 -1.64
CA ASP A 25 -50.20 -26.98 -1.72
C ASP A 25 -49.30 -27.18 -0.48
N SER A 26 -49.62 -28.16 0.36
CA SER A 26 -48.89 -28.43 1.62
C SER A 26 -47.58 -29.20 1.43
N ARG A 27 -47.17 -29.49 0.18
CA ARG A 27 -45.94 -30.26 -0.12
C ARG A 27 -44.73 -29.39 -0.43
N LEU A 28 -44.91 -28.09 -0.66
CA LEU A 28 -43.83 -27.15 -0.84
C LEU A 28 -43.41 -26.60 0.52
N ALA A 29 -42.61 -27.38 1.24
CA ALA A 29 -41.86 -26.88 2.36
C ALA A 29 -40.86 -25.84 1.82
N VAL A 30 -41.25 -24.57 1.82
CA VAL A 30 -40.38 -23.44 1.53
C VAL A 30 -39.42 -23.27 2.72
N TYR A 31 -38.45 -24.16 2.80
CA TYR A 31 -37.26 -23.99 3.63
C TYR A 31 -36.30 -23.09 2.86
N ASP A 32 -35.84 -22.03 3.53
CA ASP A 32 -34.81 -21.08 3.09
C ASP A 32 -35.27 -19.90 2.22
N VAL A 33 -36.27 -19.15 2.70
CA VAL A 33 -36.44 -17.74 2.27
C VAL A 33 -35.34 -16.90 2.93
N LYS A 34 -34.13 -16.90 2.36
CA LYS A 34 -33.11 -15.92 2.70
C LYS A 34 -33.31 -14.65 1.88
N THR A 35 -33.30 -13.50 2.55
CA THR A 35 -33.28 -12.21 1.86
C THR A 35 -32.03 -12.11 0.99
N MET A 36 -32.11 -11.46 -0.18
CA MET A 36 -30.93 -11.25 -1.04
C MET A 36 -29.78 -10.56 -0.29
N THR A 37 -30.12 -9.74 0.71
CA THR A 37 -29.19 -9.10 1.64
C THR A 37 -28.37 -10.08 2.47
N GLU A 38 -28.94 -11.22 2.86
CA GLU A 38 -28.27 -12.24 3.69
C GLU A 38 -27.44 -13.23 2.85
N HIS A 39 -27.84 -13.48 1.61
CA HIS A 39 -27.02 -14.19 0.62
C HIS A 39 -25.82 -13.33 0.16
N LEU A 40 -26.03 -12.04 -0.07
CA LEU A 40 -24.96 -11.08 -0.35
C LEU A 40 -24.00 -10.91 0.83
N ALA A 41 -24.49 -10.89 2.08
CA ALA A 41 -23.64 -10.79 3.26
C ALA A 41 -22.66 -11.97 3.36
N ASN A 42 -23.12 -13.21 3.14
CA ASN A 42 -22.26 -14.39 3.19
C ASN A 42 -21.29 -14.48 2.00
N SER A 43 -21.69 -14.08 0.79
CA SER A 43 -20.79 -14.05 -0.37
C SER A 43 -19.73 -12.93 -0.29
N LEU A 44 -20.06 -11.80 0.35
CA LEU A 44 -19.12 -10.69 0.54
C LEU A 44 -18.18 -10.89 1.73
N LEU A 45 -18.52 -11.75 2.71
CA LEU A 45 -17.66 -12.02 3.86
C LEU A 45 -16.30 -12.61 3.46
N LEU A 46 -16.29 -13.62 2.58
CA LEU A 46 -15.06 -14.22 2.08
C LEU A 46 -14.19 -13.20 1.32
N LEU A 47 -14.82 -12.39 0.47
CA LEU A 47 -14.13 -11.35 -0.29
C LEU A 47 -13.54 -10.27 0.65
N ARG A 48 -14.28 -9.90 1.71
CA ARG A 48 -13.85 -8.91 2.70
C ARG A 48 -12.69 -9.42 3.55
N ILE A 49 -12.72 -10.68 3.98
CA ILE A 49 -11.61 -11.31 4.72
C ILE A 49 -10.36 -11.35 3.83
N GLY A 50 -10.51 -11.76 2.57
CA GLY A 50 -9.42 -11.74 1.59
C GLY A 50 -8.83 -10.34 1.40
N ALA A 51 -9.67 -9.32 1.25
CA ALA A 51 -9.24 -7.93 1.13
C ALA A 51 -8.47 -7.42 2.36
N ILE A 52 -8.92 -7.77 3.57
CA ILE A 52 -8.22 -7.41 4.82
C ILE A 52 -6.85 -8.09 4.90
N LEU A 53 -6.76 -9.38 4.60
CA LEU A 53 -5.49 -10.13 4.59
C LEU A 53 -4.51 -9.54 3.58
N LEU A 54 -4.97 -9.25 2.36
CA LEU A 54 -4.17 -8.59 1.33
C LEU A 54 -3.75 -7.18 1.75
N GLY A 55 -4.61 -6.44 2.45
CA GLY A 55 -4.28 -5.12 3.02
C GLY A 55 -3.16 -5.20 4.05
N ILE A 56 -3.23 -6.16 4.98
CA ILE A 56 -2.17 -6.41 5.99
C ILE A 56 -0.87 -6.83 5.30
N PHE A 57 -0.95 -7.70 4.29
CA PHE A 57 0.21 -8.12 3.51
C PHE A 57 0.84 -6.92 2.77
N GLY A 58 0.02 -6.08 2.15
CA GLY A 58 0.45 -4.84 1.50
C GLY A 58 1.16 -3.90 2.47
N LEU A 59 0.60 -3.69 3.67
CA LEU A 59 1.23 -2.90 4.73
C LEU A 59 2.57 -3.48 5.17
N SER A 60 2.65 -4.80 5.33
CA SER A 60 3.88 -5.51 5.70
C SER A 60 4.96 -5.37 4.62
N ALA A 61 4.58 -5.52 3.35
CA ALA A 61 5.46 -5.32 2.21
C ALA A 61 5.97 -3.87 2.15
N LEU A 62 5.09 -2.89 2.39
CA LEU A 62 5.44 -1.47 2.49
C LEU A 62 6.47 -1.21 3.60
N ALA A 63 6.29 -1.83 4.76
CA ALA A 63 7.22 -1.72 5.89
C ALA A 63 8.59 -2.34 5.55
N LEU A 64 8.62 -3.53 4.97
CA LEU A 64 9.85 -4.20 4.53
C LEU A 64 10.58 -3.40 3.45
N ALA A 65 9.86 -2.90 2.46
CA ALA A 65 10.42 -2.03 1.43
C ALA A 65 11.03 -0.76 2.04
N SER A 66 10.34 -0.15 3.01
CA SER A 66 10.83 1.02 3.73
C SER A 66 12.11 0.73 4.52
N MET A 67 12.17 -0.40 5.23
CA MET A 67 13.38 -0.83 5.95
C MET A 67 14.55 -1.09 5.00
N GLY A 68 14.31 -1.81 3.90
CA GLY A 68 15.34 -2.09 2.90
C GLY A 68 15.87 -0.81 2.23
N LEU A 69 14.98 0.10 1.86
CA LEU A 69 15.33 1.39 1.29
C LEU A 69 16.14 2.24 2.27
N PHE A 70 15.74 2.27 3.55
CA PHE A 70 16.48 2.98 4.60
C PHE A 70 17.90 2.40 4.79
N GLY A 71 18.00 1.07 4.88
CA GLY A 71 19.28 0.37 5.02
C GLY A 71 20.21 0.63 3.84
N LEU A 72 19.69 0.47 2.61
CA LEU A 72 20.44 0.70 1.37
C LEU A 72 20.96 2.13 1.26
N LEU A 73 20.08 3.13 1.43
CA LEU A 73 20.48 4.53 1.33
C LEU A 73 21.44 4.93 2.46
N SER A 74 21.19 4.50 3.70
CA SER A 74 22.12 4.76 4.80
C SER A 74 23.48 4.11 4.58
N TYR A 75 23.53 2.92 3.97
CA TYR A 75 24.78 2.24 3.64
C TYR A 75 25.56 3.00 2.56
N LEU A 76 24.89 3.38 1.47
CA LEU A 76 25.49 4.16 0.38
C LEU A 76 26.09 5.48 0.86
N VAL A 77 25.39 6.18 1.76
CA VAL A 77 25.89 7.43 2.36
C VAL A 77 27.12 7.19 3.23
N ARG A 78 27.11 6.12 4.05
CA ARG A 78 28.26 5.76 4.90
C ARG A 78 29.49 5.44 4.05
N GLN A 79 29.34 4.69 2.97
CA GLN A 79 30.45 4.35 2.07
C GLN A 79 31.08 5.60 1.43
N ARG A 80 30.26 6.62 1.12
CA ARG A 80 30.71 7.92 0.58
C ARG A 80 31.23 8.90 1.64
N THR A 81 31.09 8.59 2.93
CA THR A 81 31.43 9.54 4.03
C THR A 81 32.91 9.90 4.06
N ARG A 82 33.81 9.01 3.62
CA ARG A 82 35.25 9.28 3.54
C ARG A 82 35.58 10.35 2.50
N GLU A 83 35.00 10.27 1.31
CA GLU A 83 35.15 11.29 0.25
C GLU A 83 34.57 12.65 0.69
N ILE A 84 33.45 12.60 1.41
CA ILE A 84 32.76 13.77 1.97
C ILE A 84 33.65 14.47 2.99
N GLY A 85 34.29 13.73 3.89
CA GLY A 85 35.22 14.27 4.89
C GLY A 85 36.40 15.00 4.25
N VAL A 86 37.00 14.41 3.20
CA VAL A 86 38.11 15.05 2.46
C VAL A 86 37.66 16.33 1.77
N ARG A 87 36.49 16.35 1.09
CA ARG A 87 35.97 17.57 0.45
C ARG A 87 35.69 18.69 1.47
N VAL A 88 35.14 18.35 2.62
CA VAL A 88 34.85 19.33 3.69
C VAL A 88 36.15 19.85 4.30
N ALA A 89 37.17 19.00 4.49
CA ALA A 89 38.49 19.42 4.95
C ALA A 89 39.20 20.38 3.97
N LEU A 90 38.95 20.21 2.67
CA LEU A 90 39.41 21.13 1.62
C LEU A 90 38.55 22.41 1.49
N GLY A 91 37.59 22.65 2.41
CA GLY A 91 36.80 23.88 2.46
C GLY A 91 35.45 23.85 1.71
N ALA A 92 35.01 22.68 1.22
CA ALA A 92 33.71 22.57 0.56
C ALA A 92 32.55 22.84 1.54
N LYS A 93 31.54 23.59 1.09
CA LYS A 93 30.33 23.85 1.89
C LYS A 93 29.57 22.54 2.14
N ARG A 94 29.27 22.27 3.42
CA ARG A 94 28.51 21.08 3.87
C ARG A 94 27.16 20.93 3.14
N VAL A 95 26.55 22.05 2.72
CA VAL A 95 25.27 22.10 2.01
C VAL A 95 25.36 21.52 0.59
N ASP A 96 26.45 21.77 -0.13
CA ASP A 96 26.62 21.30 -1.51
C ASP A 96 26.77 19.77 -1.54
N VAL A 97 27.47 19.23 -0.54
CA VAL A 97 27.63 17.80 -0.36
C VAL A 97 26.30 17.13 0.03
N LEU A 98 25.56 17.74 0.96
CA LEU A 98 24.24 17.24 1.36
C LEU A 98 23.29 17.18 0.15
N ARG A 99 23.27 18.24 -0.67
CA ARG A 99 22.42 18.35 -1.86
C ARG A 99 22.77 17.30 -2.92
N LEU A 100 24.06 16.99 -3.10
CA LEU A 100 24.52 15.95 -4.02
C LEU A 100 23.99 14.57 -3.60
N ILE A 101 24.13 14.24 -2.31
CA ILE A 101 23.68 12.96 -1.74
C ILE A 101 22.16 12.81 -1.84
N LEU A 102 21.43 13.86 -1.42
CA LEU A 102 19.96 13.91 -1.52
C LEU A 102 19.53 13.69 -2.97
N ARG A 103 20.14 14.39 -3.94
CA ARG A 103 19.78 14.25 -5.36
C ARG A 103 20.05 12.85 -5.89
N GLN A 104 21.15 12.22 -5.48
CA GLN A 104 21.51 10.88 -5.92
C GLN A 104 20.59 9.81 -5.31
N GLY A 105 20.32 9.89 -4.01
CA GLY A 105 19.39 9.00 -3.31
C GLY A 105 17.95 9.17 -3.81
N MET A 106 17.53 10.41 -4.06
CA MET A 106 16.21 10.68 -4.63
C MET A 106 16.08 10.18 -6.05
N LYS A 107 17.11 10.32 -6.90
CA LYS A 107 17.09 9.81 -8.27
C LYS A 107 16.91 8.29 -8.29
N LEU A 108 17.64 7.57 -7.45
CA LEU A 108 17.51 6.11 -7.33
C LEU A 108 16.10 5.71 -6.88
N THR A 109 15.60 6.39 -5.85
CA THR A 109 14.24 6.16 -5.33
C THR A 109 13.18 6.43 -6.39
N LEU A 110 13.29 7.53 -7.14
CA LEU A 110 12.33 7.88 -8.19
C LEU A 110 12.27 6.82 -9.28
N ILE A 111 13.44 6.35 -9.75
CA ILE A 111 13.52 5.32 -10.79
C ILE A 111 12.87 4.03 -10.28
N GLY A 112 13.22 3.59 -9.07
CA GLY A 112 12.62 2.40 -8.46
C GLY A 112 11.11 2.53 -8.30
N THR A 113 10.64 3.70 -7.86
CA THR A 113 9.20 3.99 -7.69
C THR A 113 8.47 3.94 -9.04
N ILE A 114 8.98 4.59 -10.09
CA ILE A 114 8.36 4.60 -11.42
C ILE A 114 8.25 3.17 -11.98
N ILE A 115 9.33 2.38 -11.86
CA ILE A 115 9.33 0.99 -12.31
C ILE A 115 8.32 0.17 -11.51
N GLY A 116 8.32 0.30 -10.18
CA GLY A 116 7.38 -0.39 -9.30
C GLY A 116 5.92 -0.05 -9.60
N LEU A 117 5.63 1.23 -9.84
CA LEU A 117 4.29 1.69 -10.23
C LEU A 117 3.86 1.11 -11.58
N GLY A 118 4.73 1.11 -12.58
CA GLY A 118 4.44 0.54 -13.90
C GLY A 118 4.13 -0.96 -13.81
N LEU A 119 4.94 -1.71 -13.08
CA LEU A 119 4.72 -3.14 -12.85
C LEU A 119 3.44 -3.40 -12.05
N GLY A 120 3.21 -2.64 -10.97
CA GLY A 120 2.02 -2.75 -10.15
C GLY A 120 0.74 -2.45 -10.92
N CYS A 121 0.75 -1.40 -11.76
CA CYS A 121 -0.37 -1.06 -12.62
C CYS A 121 -0.64 -2.17 -13.65
N CYS A 122 0.41 -2.70 -14.30
CA CYS A 122 0.29 -3.78 -15.27
C CYS A 122 -0.34 -5.04 -14.65
N LEU A 123 0.13 -5.44 -13.47
CA LEU A 123 -0.42 -6.58 -12.72
C LEU A 123 -1.87 -6.31 -12.28
N ALA A 124 -2.16 -5.11 -11.78
CA ALA A 124 -3.52 -4.74 -11.38
C ALA A 124 -4.49 -4.79 -12.56
N THR A 125 -4.09 -4.30 -13.75
CA THR A 125 -4.90 -4.38 -14.95
C THR A 125 -5.11 -5.83 -15.43
N ALA A 126 -4.08 -6.67 -15.33
CA ALA A 126 -4.20 -8.09 -15.67
C ALA A 126 -5.19 -8.82 -14.75
N ILE A 127 -5.16 -8.56 -13.45
CA ILE A 127 -6.09 -9.14 -12.48
C ILE A 127 -7.51 -8.59 -12.68
N ALA A 128 -7.65 -7.28 -12.89
CA ALA A 128 -8.96 -6.65 -13.11
C ALA A 128 -9.65 -7.17 -14.38
N SER A 129 -8.90 -7.58 -15.40
CA SER A 129 -9.47 -8.19 -16.61
C SER A 129 -10.17 -9.53 -16.36
N GLN A 130 -9.82 -10.22 -15.25
CA GLN A 130 -10.37 -11.52 -14.87
C GLN A 130 -11.52 -11.42 -13.84
N LEU A 131 -11.64 -10.28 -13.13
CA LEU A 131 -12.58 -10.13 -12.03
C LEU A 131 -13.50 -8.91 -12.24
N TYR A 132 -14.77 -9.17 -12.58
CA TYR A 132 -15.78 -8.12 -12.75
C TYR A 132 -16.02 -7.34 -11.46
N GLY A 133 -15.98 -6.01 -11.54
CA GLY A 133 -16.31 -5.11 -10.43
C GLY A 133 -15.12 -4.62 -9.59
N VAL A 134 -13.88 -4.93 -9.95
CA VAL A 134 -12.70 -4.32 -9.32
C VAL A 134 -12.44 -2.96 -9.93
N THR A 135 -12.48 -1.91 -9.10
CA THR A 135 -12.13 -0.55 -9.52
C THR A 135 -10.67 -0.52 -9.96
N LEU A 136 -10.46 -0.26 -11.25
CA LEU A 136 -9.14 -0.11 -11.84
C LEU A 136 -8.42 1.06 -11.16
N THR A 137 -7.34 0.75 -10.44
CA THR A 137 -6.41 1.71 -9.82
C THR A 137 -6.99 2.54 -8.68
N ASP A 138 -6.82 2.07 -7.44
CA ASP A 138 -7.01 2.89 -6.25
C ASP A 138 -5.89 3.95 -6.16
N VAL A 139 -6.18 5.13 -6.71
CA VAL A 139 -5.26 6.28 -6.74
C VAL A 139 -4.76 6.64 -5.35
N LEU A 140 -5.60 6.48 -4.32
CA LEU A 140 -5.24 6.82 -2.95
C LEU A 140 -4.20 5.86 -2.39
N ALA A 141 -4.35 4.56 -2.66
CA ALA A 141 -3.37 3.54 -2.26
C ALA A 141 -2.00 3.79 -2.94
N PHE A 142 -1.98 4.02 -4.25
CA PHE A 142 -0.75 4.32 -4.98
C PHE A 142 -0.09 5.62 -4.50
N ALA A 143 -0.88 6.69 -4.29
CA ALA A 143 -0.37 7.93 -3.74
C ALA A 143 0.24 7.73 -2.33
N GLY A 144 -0.39 6.91 -1.48
CA GLY A 144 0.13 6.55 -0.17
C GLY A 144 1.48 5.80 -0.23
N VAL A 145 1.63 4.85 -1.15
CA VAL A 145 2.91 4.13 -1.38
C VAL A 145 4.00 5.11 -1.83
N ILE A 146 3.71 5.98 -2.79
CA ILE A 146 4.68 6.97 -3.29
C ILE A 146 5.09 7.94 -2.17
N ALA A 147 4.11 8.51 -1.46
CA ALA A 147 4.36 9.47 -0.40
C ALA A 147 5.19 8.85 0.73
N SER A 148 4.85 7.64 1.15
CA SER A 148 5.58 6.93 2.20
C SER A 148 7.02 6.59 1.77
N GLN A 149 7.25 6.08 0.55
CA GLN A 149 8.61 5.79 0.09
C GLN A 149 9.46 7.05 -0.11
N LEU A 150 8.90 8.15 -0.62
CA LEU A 150 9.60 9.42 -0.72
C LEU A 150 10.00 9.95 0.67
N LEU A 151 9.09 9.86 1.65
CA LEU A 151 9.36 10.29 3.02
C LEU A 151 10.47 9.45 3.66
N VAL A 152 10.42 8.12 3.49
CA VAL A 152 11.47 7.22 3.98
C VAL A 152 12.80 7.50 3.29
N ALA A 153 12.83 7.73 1.97
CA ALA A 153 14.05 8.06 1.24
C ALA A 153 14.68 9.38 1.69
N LEU A 154 13.83 10.37 1.97
CA LEU A 154 14.26 11.67 2.47
C LEU A 154 14.86 11.53 3.88
N LEU A 155 14.20 10.79 4.78
CA LEU A 155 14.74 10.50 6.11
C LEU A 155 16.05 9.69 6.04
N ALA A 156 16.08 8.66 5.20
CA ALA A 156 17.22 7.77 5.03
C ALA A 156 18.46 8.46 4.44
N THR A 157 18.28 9.50 3.62
CA THR A 157 19.38 10.29 3.08
C THR A 157 19.77 11.43 4.01
N TYR A 158 18.78 12.11 4.62
CA TYR A 158 19.00 13.26 5.48
C TYR A 158 19.68 12.91 6.81
N ILE A 159 19.22 11.85 7.51
CA ILE A 159 19.75 11.47 8.82
C ILE A 159 21.26 11.15 8.78
N PRO A 160 21.75 10.22 7.93
CA PRO A 160 23.17 9.90 7.87
C PRO A 160 24.00 11.03 7.26
N ALA A 161 23.49 11.78 6.28
CA ALA A 161 24.21 12.92 5.72
C ALA A 161 24.40 14.04 6.75
N ARG A 162 23.37 14.31 7.57
CA ARG A 162 23.48 15.26 8.69
C ARG A 162 24.44 14.75 9.77
N ARG A 163 24.42 13.46 10.08
CA ARG A 163 25.40 12.85 11.01
C ARG A 163 26.82 13.03 10.47
N ALA A 164 27.09 12.67 9.20
CA ALA A 164 28.40 12.83 8.56
C ALA A 164 28.88 14.30 8.54
N ALA A 165 27.99 15.26 8.29
CA ALA A 165 28.31 16.68 8.31
C ALA A 165 28.51 17.27 9.72
N LYS A 166 28.09 16.56 10.78
CA LYS A 166 28.30 16.95 12.18
C LYS A 166 29.55 16.29 12.80
N VAL A 167 30.08 15.21 12.21
CA VAL A 167 31.35 14.65 12.67
C VAL A 167 32.44 15.69 12.36
N ASP A 168 33.06 16.19 13.42
CA ASP A 168 34.06 17.25 13.33
C ASP A 168 35.26 16.80 12.47
N PRO A 169 35.67 17.58 11.45
CA PRO A 169 36.84 17.29 10.62
C PRO A 169 38.12 17.07 11.44
N MET A 170 38.18 17.66 12.64
CA MET A 170 39.31 17.56 13.55
C MET A 170 39.49 16.18 14.20
N VAL A 171 38.46 15.33 14.27
CA VAL A 171 38.61 13.95 14.77
C VAL A 171 39.16 13.03 13.67
N ALA A 172 38.91 13.35 12.39
CA ALA A 172 39.43 12.59 11.26
C ALA A 172 40.96 12.77 11.06
N LEU A 173 41.56 13.84 11.60
CA LEU A 173 43.01 14.07 11.56
C LEU A 173 43.77 13.49 12.77
N ARG A 174 43.08 12.96 13.79
CA ARG A 174 43.69 12.51 15.05
C ARG A 174 43.83 10.99 15.15
N TYR A 175 43.70 10.30 14.01
CA TYR A 175 43.92 8.85 13.88
C TYR A 175 45.08 8.52 12.90
N GLU A 176 46.05 9.43 12.76
CA GLU A 176 47.42 9.05 12.42
C GLU A 176 48.25 8.89 13.70
#